data_AF-N8QWB1-F1
#
_entry.id   AF-N8QWB1-F1
#
_cell.length_a   1.000
_cell.length_b   1.000
_cell.length_c   1.000
_cell.angle_alpha   90.00
_cell.angle_beta   90.00
_cell.angle_gamma   90.00
#
_symmetry.space_group_name_H-M   'P 1'
#
loop_
_entity.id
_entity.type
_entity.pdbx_description
1 polymer ?
#
loop_
_entity_poly.entity_id
_entity_poly.type
_entity_poly.pdbx_seq_one_letter_code
_entity_poly.pdbx_strand_id
1 'polypeptide(L)'
;MILKFGSKGNAVVTLQRQLAGFGYKGKTGKVLSIDGIFGESTEYAVIQFQQKAGLVADGKVGDKTREALAGNGLDKFLKDSDYVNAAKRLGLPELVIRVFGAVEGQGVGFLKNGKVKILFERHRMYEYLKRFKGDAFAKNQMKLVPNLVNTKPGGYQGNEAEHVRLALAKQIHEDSALMSTSWGQFQIMGENWKDLGYDSVQDFVAQMQASESLQLEAFIRFIEWKPGLLEALKKQDWDAIFTLYNGPNYKKLGYQAKFQKEFDHLEPIYGVKKAA
;
A
#
# COMPACT_ATOMS: atom_id res chain seq x y z
N MET A 1 17.58 -2.56 -1.38
CA MET A 1 17.57 -3.86 -0.68
C MET A 1 17.01 -3.65 0.71
N ILE A 2 16.01 -4.44 1.11
CA ILE A 2 15.40 -4.38 2.45
C ILE A 2 16.27 -5.19 3.42
N LEU A 3 16.66 -4.61 4.56
CA LEU A 3 17.28 -5.37 5.65
C LEU A 3 16.18 -5.90 6.57
N LYS A 4 16.31 -7.14 7.00
CA LYS A 4 15.34 -7.84 7.86
C LYS A 4 16.05 -9.00 8.58
N PHE A 5 15.34 -9.68 9.48
CA PHE A 5 15.86 -10.87 10.16
C PHE A 5 16.59 -11.83 9.20
N GLY A 6 17.80 -12.24 9.60
CA GLY A 6 18.70 -13.09 8.82
C GLY A 6 19.60 -12.37 7.82
N SER A 7 19.38 -11.07 7.55
CA SER A 7 20.30 -10.27 6.72
C SER A 7 21.68 -10.18 7.38
N LYS A 8 22.75 -10.10 6.57
CA LYS A 8 24.14 -10.02 7.06
C LYS A 8 24.96 -9.01 6.27
N GLY A 9 26.06 -8.52 6.87
CA GLY A 9 27.10 -7.74 6.21
C GLY A 9 27.14 -6.26 6.60
N ASN A 10 27.93 -5.48 5.86
CA ASN A 10 28.27 -4.09 6.21
C ASN A 10 27.07 -3.14 6.32
N ALA A 11 26.00 -3.40 5.56
CA ALA A 11 24.77 -2.63 5.66
C ALA A 11 24.09 -2.82 7.04
N VAL A 12 24.17 -4.03 7.61
CA VAL A 12 23.66 -4.32 8.95
C VAL A 12 24.55 -3.71 10.03
N VAL A 13 25.88 -3.76 9.86
CA VAL A 13 26.83 -3.07 10.75
C VAL A 13 26.51 -1.58 10.85
N THR A 14 26.27 -0.95 9.69
CA THR A 14 25.94 0.48 9.60
C THR A 14 24.63 0.78 10.35
N LEU A 15 23.59 -0.02 10.09
CA LEU A 15 22.31 0.09 10.79
C LEU A 15 22.47 -0.06 12.32
N GLN A 16 23.18 -1.10 12.78
CA GLN A 16 23.41 -1.36 14.19
C GLN A 16 24.12 -0.20 14.88
N ARG A 17 25.14 0.40 14.23
CA ARG A 17 25.82 1.62 14.72
C ARG A 17 24.88 2.80 14.85
N GLN A 18 24.03 3.05 13.84
CA GLN A 18 23.04 4.14 13.89
C GLN A 18 22.04 3.94 15.03
N LEU A 19 21.44 2.75 15.13
CA LEU A 19 20.49 2.42 16.20
C LEU A 19 21.12 2.53 17.59
N ALA A 20 22.33 2.00 17.77
CA ALA A 20 23.06 2.13 19.03
C ALA A 20 23.42 3.58 19.35
N GLY A 21 23.81 4.38 18.35
CA GLY A 21 24.08 5.81 18.48
C GLY A 21 22.84 6.62 18.90
N PHE A 22 21.65 6.23 18.45
CA PHE A 22 20.37 6.77 18.92
C PHE A 22 19.91 6.20 20.27
N GLY A 23 20.70 5.31 20.89
CA GLY A 23 20.42 4.74 22.20
C GLY A 23 19.46 3.55 22.21
N TYR A 24 19.09 3.00 21.05
CA TYR A 24 18.28 1.78 21.00
C TYR A 24 19.08 0.57 21.46
N LYS A 25 18.38 -0.34 22.15
CA LYS A 25 18.94 -1.51 22.80
C LYS A 25 18.32 -2.78 22.24
N GLY A 26 19.02 -3.90 22.38
CA GLY A 26 18.51 -5.21 22.02
C GLY A 26 17.40 -5.69 22.95
N LYS A 27 16.76 -6.82 22.60
CA LYS A 27 15.61 -7.39 23.31
C LYS A 27 15.85 -7.65 24.80
N THR A 28 17.10 -7.91 25.19
CA THR A 28 17.52 -8.14 26.59
C THR A 28 17.83 -6.86 27.37
N GLY A 29 17.64 -5.68 26.77
CA GLY A 29 18.00 -4.39 27.37
C GLY A 29 19.50 -4.08 27.35
N LYS A 30 20.32 -4.89 26.67
CA LYS A 30 21.75 -4.62 26.45
C LYS A 30 21.97 -3.77 25.20
N VAL A 31 23.12 -3.09 25.13
CA VAL A 31 23.56 -2.37 23.92
C VAL A 31 23.63 -3.36 22.75
N LEU A 32 23.26 -2.90 21.56
CA LEU A 32 23.32 -3.72 20.35
C LEU A 32 24.76 -4.19 20.07
N SER A 33 24.90 -5.49 19.81
CA SER A 33 26.10 -6.04 19.19
C SER A 33 26.22 -5.51 17.76
N ILE A 34 27.41 -5.03 17.39
CA ILE A 34 27.73 -4.57 16.04
C ILE A 34 28.49 -5.69 15.33
N ASP A 35 27.78 -6.79 15.07
CA ASP A 35 28.31 -8.02 14.47
C ASP A 35 27.97 -8.16 12.98
N GLY A 36 27.17 -7.23 12.44
CA GLY A 36 26.69 -7.31 11.06
C GLY A 36 25.67 -8.40 10.83
N ILE A 37 25.02 -8.92 11.89
CA ILE A 37 23.97 -9.93 11.83
C ILE A 37 22.65 -9.31 12.26
N PHE A 38 21.66 -9.34 11.36
CA PHE A 38 20.32 -8.87 11.66
C PHE A 38 19.56 -10.00 12.39
N GLY A 39 19.86 -10.17 13.67
CA GLY A 39 19.17 -11.09 14.56
C GLY A 39 18.03 -10.42 15.33
N GLU A 40 17.48 -11.16 16.30
CA GLU A 40 16.33 -10.74 17.11
C GLU A 40 16.54 -9.42 17.84
N SER A 41 17.75 -9.16 18.37
CA SER A 41 18.05 -7.89 19.05
C SER A 41 18.07 -6.70 18.08
N THR A 42 18.59 -6.88 16.87
CA THR A 42 18.59 -5.84 15.82
C THR A 42 17.16 -5.57 15.35
N GLU A 43 16.38 -6.62 15.11
CA GLU A 43 14.96 -6.50 14.74
C GLU A 43 14.15 -5.77 15.81
N TYR A 44 14.31 -6.16 17.07
CA TYR A 44 13.68 -5.49 18.20
C TYR A 44 14.02 -3.99 18.23
N ALA A 45 15.29 -3.62 18.08
CA ALA A 45 15.70 -2.21 18.05
C ALA A 45 15.12 -1.45 16.86
N VAL A 46 15.00 -2.08 15.69
CA VAL A 46 14.32 -1.49 14.51
C VAL A 46 12.84 -1.23 14.81
N ILE A 47 12.14 -2.20 15.41
CA ILE A 47 10.72 -2.04 15.79
C ILE A 47 10.57 -0.86 16.76
N GLN A 48 11.41 -0.78 17.79
CA GLN A 48 11.39 0.34 18.75
C GLN A 48 11.65 1.69 18.07
N PHE A 49 12.60 1.73 17.14
CA PHE A 49 12.87 2.91 16.34
C PHE A 49 11.67 3.34 15.49
N GLN A 50 11.07 2.40 14.76
CA GLN A 50 9.92 2.67 13.91
C GLN A 50 8.73 3.20 14.72
N GLN A 51 8.42 2.57 15.86
CA GLN A 51 7.36 3.01 16.78
C GLN A 51 7.61 4.43 17.27
N LYS A 52 8.85 4.72 17.71
CA LYS A 52 9.22 6.05 18.21
C LYS A 52 9.20 7.12 17.11
N ALA A 53 9.52 6.74 15.87
CA ALA A 53 9.44 7.62 14.71
C ALA A 53 8.01 7.81 14.17
N GLY A 54 7.01 7.11 14.74
CA GLY A 54 5.62 7.14 14.26
C GLY A 54 5.38 6.37 12.95
N LEU A 55 6.36 5.59 12.49
CA LEU A 55 6.22 4.71 11.33
C LEU A 55 5.42 3.46 11.70
N VAL A 56 4.78 2.86 10.69
CA VAL A 56 4.27 1.48 10.83
C VAL A 56 5.44 0.56 11.11
N ALA A 57 5.52 0.05 12.33
CA ALA A 57 6.60 -0.83 12.74
C ALA A 57 6.38 -2.26 12.21
N ASP A 58 7.37 -2.78 11.52
CA ASP A 58 7.38 -4.11 10.93
C ASP A 58 8.74 -4.81 11.09
N GLY A 59 9.70 -4.20 11.81
CA GLY A 59 11.04 -4.77 12.00
C GLY A 59 11.88 -4.86 10.73
N LYS A 60 11.41 -4.33 9.61
CA LYS A 60 12.10 -4.34 8.31
C LYS A 60 12.64 -2.94 8.00
N VAL A 61 13.88 -2.87 7.51
CA VAL A 61 14.52 -1.61 7.10
C VAL A 61 14.42 -1.45 5.59
N GLY A 62 13.24 -1.01 5.16
CA GLY A 62 12.96 -0.51 3.81
C GLY A 62 13.31 0.97 3.66
N ASP A 63 12.86 1.56 2.55
CA ASP A 63 13.18 2.96 2.22
C ASP A 63 12.61 3.92 3.28
N LYS A 64 11.38 3.73 3.74
CA LYS A 64 10.75 4.57 4.79
C LYS A 64 11.56 4.60 6.09
N THR A 65 12.02 3.44 6.56
CA THR A 65 12.87 3.35 7.77
C THR A 65 14.22 4.03 7.54
N ARG A 66 14.79 3.95 6.33
CA ARG A 66 16.06 4.62 5.99
C ARG A 66 15.93 6.14 5.99
N GLU A 67 14.85 6.67 5.42
CA GLU A 67 14.54 8.10 5.43
C GLU A 67 14.40 8.63 6.86
N ALA A 68 13.69 7.89 7.72
CA ALA A 68 13.59 8.24 9.14
C ALA A 68 14.94 8.19 9.87
N LEU A 69 15.77 7.18 9.61
CA LEU A 69 17.12 7.08 10.20
C LEU A 69 18.04 8.23 9.75
N ALA A 70 17.80 8.78 8.55
CA ALA A 70 18.52 9.95 8.02
C ALA A 70 17.97 11.29 8.53
N GLY A 71 16.81 11.30 9.22
CA GLY A 71 16.15 12.53 9.68
C GLY A 71 15.39 13.28 8.59
N ASN A 72 15.03 12.61 7.49
CA ASN A 72 14.27 13.22 6.40
C ASN A 72 12.77 13.31 6.73
N GLY A 73 12.04 14.11 5.94
CA GLY A 73 10.60 14.32 6.10
C GLY A 73 9.78 13.03 5.93
N LEU A 74 8.84 12.79 6.86
CA LEU A 74 7.99 11.59 6.90
C LEU A 74 6.51 11.90 6.62
N ASP A 75 6.21 13.13 6.19
CA ASP A 75 4.86 13.66 5.98
C ASP A 75 4.05 12.84 4.95
N LYS A 76 4.73 12.26 3.96
CA LYS A 76 4.10 11.41 2.95
C LYS A 76 3.89 9.97 3.38
N PHE A 77 4.48 9.52 4.48
CA PHE A 77 4.46 8.10 4.86
C PHE A 77 3.25 7.74 5.70
N LEU A 78 2.86 6.48 5.58
CA LEU A 78 1.84 5.88 6.41
C LEU A 78 2.31 5.84 7.87
N LYS A 79 1.45 6.29 8.78
CA LYS A 79 1.77 6.39 10.20
C LYS A 79 1.14 5.24 10.96
N ASP A 80 1.75 4.91 12.08
CA ASP A 80 1.20 3.91 13.00
C ASP A 80 -0.22 4.26 13.47
N SER A 81 -0.44 5.54 13.79
CA SER A 81 -1.73 6.08 14.21
C SER A 81 -2.85 5.89 13.19
N ASP A 82 -2.51 5.80 11.91
CA ASP A 82 -3.51 5.66 10.85
C ASP A 82 -4.19 4.28 10.92
N TYR A 83 -3.44 3.23 11.24
CA TYR A 83 -4.00 1.89 11.46
C TYR A 83 -4.78 1.80 12.78
N VAL A 84 -4.32 2.47 13.83
CA VAL A 84 -5.08 2.55 15.10
C VAL A 84 -6.45 3.20 14.88
N ASN A 85 -6.48 4.29 14.12
CA ASN A 85 -7.73 5.00 13.80
C ASN A 85 -8.61 4.17 12.86
N ALA A 86 -8.04 3.50 11.86
CA ALA A 86 -8.75 2.61 10.97
C ALA A 86 -9.40 1.43 11.71
N ALA A 87 -8.67 0.81 12.64
CA ALA A 87 -9.19 -0.29 13.47
C ALA A 87 -10.41 0.15 14.28
N LYS A 88 -10.32 1.32 14.93
CA LYS A 88 -11.43 1.93 15.68
C LYS A 88 -12.63 2.24 14.78
N ARG A 89 -12.40 2.87 13.63
CA ARG A 89 -13.45 3.25 12.67
C ARG A 89 -14.21 2.03 12.14
N LEU A 90 -13.48 0.97 11.80
CA LEU A 90 -14.06 -0.25 11.23
C LEU A 90 -14.61 -1.22 12.30
N GLY A 91 -14.30 -1.01 13.58
CA GLY A 91 -14.63 -1.93 14.66
C GLY A 91 -13.91 -3.28 14.52
N LEU A 92 -12.64 -3.25 14.10
CA LEU A 92 -11.80 -4.43 13.86
C LEU A 92 -10.67 -4.52 14.88
N PRO A 93 -10.16 -5.73 15.19
CA PRO A 93 -8.87 -5.86 15.85
C PRO A 93 -7.78 -5.16 15.01
N GLU A 94 -6.92 -4.39 15.67
CA GLU A 94 -5.87 -3.62 14.99
C GLU A 94 -4.95 -4.51 14.14
N LEU A 95 -4.58 -5.68 14.66
CA LEU A 95 -3.79 -6.66 13.93
C LEU A 95 -4.45 -7.07 12.60
N VAL A 96 -5.78 -7.23 12.55
CA VAL A 96 -6.49 -7.62 11.33
C VAL A 96 -6.34 -6.57 10.24
N ILE A 97 -6.57 -5.29 10.53
CA ILE A 97 -6.45 -4.23 9.51
C ILE A 97 -4.99 -3.98 9.11
N ARG A 98 -4.04 -4.14 10.03
CA ARG A 98 -2.60 -4.03 9.71
C ARG A 98 -2.14 -5.14 8.78
N VAL A 99 -2.49 -6.39 9.07
CA VAL A 99 -2.12 -7.53 8.23
C VAL A 99 -2.82 -7.42 6.87
N PHE A 100 -4.10 -7.09 6.85
CA PHE A 100 -4.82 -6.90 5.59
C PHE A 100 -4.19 -5.78 4.74
N GLY A 101 -3.90 -4.63 5.35
CA GLY A 101 -3.22 -3.53 4.66
C GLY A 101 -1.79 -3.85 4.22
N ALA A 102 -1.06 -4.67 4.97
CA ALA A 102 0.29 -5.11 4.60
C ALA A 102 0.30 -6.13 3.44
N VAL A 103 -0.71 -7.00 3.38
CA VAL A 103 -0.84 -8.03 2.32
C VAL A 103 -1.37 -7.43 1.03
N GLU A 104 -2.39 -6.57 1.12
CA GLU A 104 -2.99 -5.91 -0.05
C GLU A 104 -2.19 -4.70 -0.52
N GLY A 105 -1.45 -4.06 0.40
CA GLY A 105 -0.54 -2.98 0.07
C GLY A 105 0.68 -3.50 -0.70
N GLN A 106 1.02 -2.87 -1.81
CA GLN A 106 2.23 -3.23 -2.57
C GLN A 106 3.53 -2.63 -1.98
N GLY A 107 3.60 -2.47 -0.65
CA GLY A 107 4.75 -2.01 0.12
C GLY A 107 5.11 -0.51 0.01
N VAL A 108 4.81 0.14 -1.11
CA VAL A 108 5.11 1.56 -1.36
C VAL A 108 3.96 2.25 -2.10
N GLY A 109 3.52 3.39 -1.58
CA GLY A 109 2.52 4.25 -2.23
C GLY A 109 3.10 5.22 -3.26
N PHE A 110 4.41 5.46 -3.20
CA PHE A 110 5.15 6.37 -4.08
C PHE A 110 6.32 5.65 -4.75
N LEU A 111 6.59 6.03 -6.00
CA LEU A 111 7.80 5.67 -6.73
C LEU A 111 9.00 6.47 -6.20
N LYS A 112 10.21 6.06 -6.57
CA LYS A 112 11.45 6.71 -6.10
C LYS A 112 11.56 8.18 -6.52
N ASN A 113 10.91 8.58 -7.61
CA ASN A 113 10.84 9.97 -8.05
C ASN A 113 9.75 10.80 -7.34
N GLY A 114 9.10 10.24 -6.32
CA GLY A 114 8.06 10.91 -5.53
C GLY A 114 6.67 10.92 -6.19
N LYS A 115 6.50 10.37 -7.39
CA LYS A 115 5.17 10.22 -7.99
C LYS A 115 4.40 9.10 -7.31
N VAL A 116 3.09 9.28 -7.12
CA VAL A 116 2.21 8.22 -6.62
C VAL A 116 2.28 7.00 -7.55
N LYS A 117 2.28 5.80 -6.97
CA LYS A 117 2.25 4.55 -7.71
C LYS A 117 0.89 4.41 -8.41
N ILE A 118 0.91 4.07 -9.69
CA ILE A 118 -0.31 3.90 -10.49
C ILE A 118 -0.23 2.70 -11.43
N LEU A 119 -1.40 2.24 -11.88
CA LEU A 119 -1.52 1.36 -13.04
C LEU A 119 -2.70 1.83 -13.91
N PHE A 120 -2.44 2.12 -15.18
CA PHE A 120 -3.45 2.61 -16.11
C PHE A 120 -4.09 1.45 -16.90
N GLU A 121 -5.43 1.37 -16.85
CA GLU A 121 -6.23 0.33 -17.46
C GLU A 121 -6.87 0.79 -18.78
N ARG A 122 -6.20 0.50 -19.91
CA ARG A 122 -6.67 0.89 -21.26
C ARG A 122 -8.08 0.39 -21.63
N HIS A 123 -8.52 -0.68 -20.97
CA HIS A 123 -9.86 -1.24 -21.16
C HIS A 123 -10.94 -0.47 -20.41
N ARG A 124 -10.64 0.01 -19.20
CA ARG A 124 -11.50 0.96 -18.50
C ARG A 124 -11.58 2.29 -19.25
N MET A 125 -10.47 2.73 -19.86
CA MET A 125 -10.47 3.95 -20.67
C MET A 125 -11.45 3.85 -21.84
N TYR A 126 -11.47 2.71 -22.55
CA TYR A 126 -12.45 2.47 -23.60
C TYR A 126 -13.90 2.57 -23.09
N GLU A 127 -14.22 1.91 -21.97
CA GLU A 127 -15.56 1.93 -21.38
C GLU A 127 -15.99 3.33 -20.96
N TYR A 128 -15.11 4.09 -20.30
CA TYR A 128 -15.43 5.46 -19.89
C TYR A 128 -15.52 6.43 -21.06
N LEU A 129 -14.68 6.29 -22.09
CA LEU A 129 -14.84 7.09 -23.31
C LEU A 129 -16.18 6.79 -23.99
N LYS A 130 -16.57 5.51 -24.06
CA LYS A 130 -17.87 5.12 -24.62
C LYS A 130 -19.01 5.75 -23.81
N ARG A 131 -18.91 5.74 -22.48
CA ARG A 131 -19.91 6.33 -21.58
C ARG A 131 -20.03 7.85 -21.72
N PHE A 132 -18.92 8.58 -21.78
CA PHE A 132 -18.94 10.05 -21.74
C PHE A 132 -18.88 10.73 -23.11
N LYS A 133 -18.34 10.07 -24.13
CA LYS A 133 -18.13 10.62 -25.48
C LYS A 133 -18.83 9.82 -26.57
N GLY A 134 -19.42 8.66 -26.24
CA GLY A 134 -20.14 7.80 -27.18
C GLY A 134 -19.27 6.72 -27.83
N ASP A 135 -19.94 5.68 -28.32
CA ASP A 135 -19.32 4.47 -28.88
C ASP A 135 -18.45 4.75 -30.12
N ALA A 136 -18.90 5.64 -31.01
CA ALA A 136 -18.15 6.03 -32.21
C ALA A 136 -16.81 6.68 -31.85
N PHE A 137 -16.79 7.57 -30.84
CA PHE A 137 -15.56 8.21 -30.38
C PHE A 137 -14.60 7.20 -29.77
N ALA A 138 -15.08 6.33 -28.87
CA ALA A 138 -14.25 5.31 -28.23
C ALA A 138 -13.63 4.34 -29.24
N LYS A 139 -14.41 3.87 -30.22
CA LYS A 139 -13.91 3.02 -31.32
C LYS A 139 -12.87 3.73 -32.18
N ASN A 140 -13.05 5.03 -32.45
CA ASN A 140 -12.06 5.81 -33.19
C ASN A 140 -10.75 5.94 -32.40
N GLN A 141 -10.82 6.28 -31.11
CA GLN A 141 -9.63 6.37 -30.25
C GLN A 141 -8.91 5.03 -30.12
N MET A 142 -9.63 3.91 -30.03
CA MET A 142 -9.02 2.58 -30.03
C MET A 142 -8.20 2.30 -31.31
N LYS A 143 -8.63 2.81 -32.47
CA LYS A 143 -7.87 2.68 -33.73
C LYS A 143 -6.62 3.57 -33.74
N LEU A 144 -6.74 4.81 -33.25
CA LEU A 144 -5.65 5.79 -33.26
C LEU A 144 -4.57 5.48 -32.21
N VAL A 145 -4.98 5.06 -31.01
CA VAL A 145 -4.10 4.88 -29.84
C VAL A 145 -4.41 3.57 -29.08
N PRO A 146 -4.24 2.39 -29.72
CA PRO A 146 -4.60 1.09 -29.13
C PRO A 146 -3.84 0.72 -27.84
N ASN A 147 -2.74 1.42 -27.55
CA ASN A 147 -1.97 1.27 -26.30
C ASN A 147 -2.64 1.96 -25.09
N LEU A 148 -3.49 2.95 -25.34
CA LEU A 148 -4.20 3.75 -24.33
C LEU A 148 -5.68 3.42 -24.27
N VAL A 149 -6.27 2.96 -25.38
CA VAL A 149 -7.69 2.64 -25.50
C VAL A 149 -7.83 1.30 -26.19
N ASN A 150 -8.37 0.29 -25.51
CA ASN A 150 -8.55 -1.04 -26.10
C ASN A 150 -9.61 -1.83 -25.34
N THR A 151 -10.45 -2.65 -25.97
CA THR A 151 -11.39 -3.51 -25.24
C THR A 151 -10.71 -4.60 -24.40
N LYS A 152 -9.44 -4.92 -24.67
CA LYS A 152 -8.65 -5.91 -23.92
C LYS A 152 -7.75 -5.24 -22.88
N PRO A 153 -7.58 -5.84 -21.68
CA PRO A 153 -6.61 -5.36 -20.69
C PRO A 153 -5.17 -5.46 -21.21
N GLY A 154 -4.22 -4.86 -20.49
CA GLY A 154 -2.79 -4.90 -20.83
C GLY A 154 -2.21 -3.60 -21.38
N GLY A 155 -1.06 -3.73 -22.06
CA GLY A 155 -0.26 -2.59 -22.50
C GLY A 155 0.51 -1.91 -21.37
N TYR A 156 0.61 -2.57 -20.21
CA TYR A 156 1.31 -2.09 -19.03
C TYR A 156 2.80 -1.93 -19.32
N GLN A 157 3.35 -0.80 -18.90
CA GLN A 157 4.77 -0.47 -18.94
C GLN A 157 5.39 -0.49 -17.54
N GLY A 158 4.57 -0.24 -16.52
CA GLY A 158 4.97 -0.27 -15.11
C GLY A 158 5.69 1.00 -14.63
N ASN A 159 5.67 1.21 -13.31
CA ASN A 159 6.34 2.30 -12.61
C ASN A 159 6.13 3.68 -13.27
N GLU A 160 7.22 4.40 -13.57
CA GLU A 160 7.18 5.76 -14.09
C GLU A 160 6.56 5.84 -15.50
N ALA A 161 6.66 4.77 -16.30
CA ALA A 161 6.12 4.74 -17.65
C ALA A 161 4.57 4.75 -17.67
N GLU A 162 3.92 4.29 -16.59
CA GLU A 162 2.46 4.43 -16.45
C GLU A 162 2.04 5.90 -16.35
N HIS A 163 2.87 6.78 -15.79
CA HIS A 163 2.57 8.22 -15.74
C HIS A 163 2.61 8.86 -17.13
N VAL A 164 3.45 8.35 -18.04
CA VAL A 164 3.47 8.79 -19.43
C VAL A 164 2.17 8.36 -20.12
N ARG A 165 1.74 7.10 -19.93
CA ARG A 165 0.46 6.60 -20.47
C ARG A 165 -0.71 7.44 -19.97
N LEU A 166 -0.76 7.70 -18.66
CA LEU A 166 -1.81 8.51 -18.05
C LEU A 166 -1.80 9.94 -18.61
N ALA A 167 -0.63 10.59 -18.69
CA ALA A 167 -0.53 11.94 -19.22
C ALA A 167 -1.05 12.04 -20.67
N LEU A 168 -0.76 11.06 -21.52
CA LEU A 168 -1.29 10.98 -22.88
C LEU A 168 -2.80 10.70 -22.90
N ALA A 169 -3.29 9.79 -22.04
CA ALA A 169 -4.72 9.48 -21.94
C ALA A 169 -5.55 10.68 -21.48
N LYS A 170 -5.01 11.52 -20.58
CA LYS A 170 -5.65 12.76 -20.12
C LYS A 170 -5.88 13.75 -21.26
N GLN A 171 -5.05 13.74 -22.31
CA GLN A 171 -5.25 14.58 -23.50
C GLN A 171 -6.45 14.13 -24.34
N ILE A 172 -6.87 12.87 -24.23
CA ILE A 172 -8.08 12.36 -24.90
C ILE A 172 -9.31 12.76 -24.10
N HIS A 173 -9.31 12.41 -22.80
CA HIS A 173 -10.35 12.81 -21.85
C HIS A 173 -9.85 12.60 -20.42
N GLU A 174 -9.69 13.68 -19.66
CA GLU A 174 -9.10 13.67 -18.32
C GLU A 174 -9.86 12.76 -17.35
N ASP A 175 -11.16 12.99 -17.15
CA ASP A 175 -11.95 12.23 -16.18
C ASP A 175 -11.92 10.72 -16.46
N SER A 176 -12.07 10.33 -17.73
CA SER A 176 -11.98 8.93 -18.14
C SER A 176 -10.62 8.35 -17.81
N ALA A 177 -9.53 9.08 -18.05
CA ALA A 177 -8.19 8.61 -17.79
C ALA A 177 -7.92 8.43 -16.30
N LEU A 178 -8.34 9.39 -15.47
CA LEU A 178 -8.18 9.32 -14.02
C LEU A 178 -9.03 8.19 -13.40
N MET A 179 -10.27 8.00 -13.85
CA MET A 179 -11.14 6.90 -13.41
C MET A 179 -10.61 5.52 -13.84
N SER A 180 -9.88 5.46 -14.96
CA SER A 180 -9.29 4.24 -15.51
C SER A 180 -7.94 3.87 -14.90
N THR A 181 -7.56 4.51 -13.80
CA THR A 181 -6.25 4.30 -13.17
C THR A 181 -6.45 3.85 -11.74
N SER A 182 -5.67 2.87 -11.29
CA SER A 182 -5.52 2.53 -9.87
C SER A 182 -4.42 3.39 -9.24
N TRP A 183 -4.59 3.74 -7.96
CA TRP A 183 -3.75 4.73 -7.30
C TRP A 183 -3.23 4.25 -5.94
N GLY A 184 -1.98 4.63 -5.65
CA GLY A 184 -1.37 4.49 -4.34
C GLY A 184 -1.04 3.06 -3.93
N GLN A 185 -0.72 2.90 -2.65
CA GLN A 185 -0.25 1.66 -2.04
C GLN A 185 -1.27 0.51 -2.18
N PHE A 186 -2.56 0.82 -2.09
CA PHE A 186 -3.67 -0.14 -2.09
C PHE A 186 -4.33 -0.31 -3.47
N GLN A 187 -3.84 0.40 -4.49
CA GLN A 187 -4.32 0.32 -5.88
C GLN A 187 -5.84 0.54 -6.01
N ILE A 188 -6.39 1.50 -5.28
CA ILE A 188 -7.82 1.86 -5.39
C ILE A 188 -8.07 2.50 -6.76
N MET A 189 -9.05 1.98 -7.49
CA MET A 189 -9.43 2.49 -8.80
C MET A 189 -10.10 3.86 -8.68
N GLY A 190 -9.68 4.80 -9.53
CA GLY A 190 -10.21 6.17 -9.56
C GLY A 190 -11.69 6.22 -9.86
N GLU A 191 -12.28 5.23 -10.54
CA GLU A 191 -13.72 5.15 -10.78
C GLU A 191 -14.58 5.17 -9.51
N ASN A 192 -14.03 4.74 -8.37
CA ASN A 192 -14.76 4.68 -7.11
C ASN A 192 -14.87 6.06 -6.42
N TRP A 193 -14.27 7.14 -6.96
CA TRP A 193 -14.22 8.45 -6.29
C TRP A 193 -15.56 8.89 -5.70
N LYS A 194 -16.65 8.74 -6.45
CA LYS A 194 -17.99 9.17 -6.05
C LYS A 194 -18.55 8.30 -4.93
N ASP A 195 -18.40 6.99 -5.08
CA ASP A 195 -18.85 5.99 -4.12
C ASP A 195 -18.10 6.07 -2.78
N LEU A 196 -16.84 6.52 -2.84
CA LEU A 196 -15.99 6.78 -1.68
C LEU A 196 -16.15 8.22 -1.14
N GLY A 197 -17.11 8.99 -1.65
CA GLY A 197 -17.44 10.32 -1.12
C GLY A 197 -16.39 11.40 -1.35
N TYR A 198 -15.64 11.32 -2.45
CA TYR A 198 -14.78 12.42 -2.91
C TYR A 198 -15.58 13.39 -3.78
N ASP A 199 -15.14 14.65 -3.86
CA ASP A 199 -15.87 15.69 -4.61
C ASP A 199 -15.78 15.49 -6.14
N SER A 200 -14.66 14.93 -6.59
CA SER A 200 -14.37 14.63 -8.00
C SER A 200 -13.28 13.56 -8.08
N VAL A 201 -13.05 13.02 -9.29
CA VAL A 201 -11.91 12.12 -9.51
C VAL A 201 -10.58 12.87 -9.35
N GLN A 202 -10.54 14.17 -9.62
CA GLN A 202 -9.38 15.03 -9.42
C GLN A 202 -9.05 15.20 -7.93
N ASP A 203 -10.06 15.43 -7.09
CA ASP A 203 -9.90 15.48 -5.63
C ASP A 203 -9.37 14.14 -5.09
N PHE A 204 -9.99 13.02 -5.49
CA PHE A 204 -9.49 11.69 -5.16
C PHE A 204 -8.00 11.53 -5.52
N VAL A 205 -7.62 11.88 -6.76
CA VAL A 205 -6.24 11.78 -7.23
C VAL A 205 -5.29 12.70 -6.46
N ALA A 206 -5.71 13.92 -6.15
CA ALA A 206 -4.91 14.86 -5.36
C ALA A 206 -4.61 14.29 -3.96
N GLN A 207 -5.60 13.66 -3.32
CA GLN A 207 -5.41 13.01 -2.03
C GLN A 207 -4.47 11.79 -2.12
N MET A 208 -4.57 10.99 -3.17
CA MET A 208 -3.64 9.87 -3.40
C MET A 208 -2.19 10.35 -3.61
N GLN A 209 -2.01 11.54 -4.19
CA GLN A 209 -0.70 12.16 -4.41
C GLN A 209 -0.12 12.83 -3.16
N ALA A 210 -0.97 13.16 -2.19
CA ALA A 210 -0.57 13.91 -1.01
C ALA A 210 0.18 13.05 0.02
N SER A 211 -0.36 11.88 0.41
CA SER A 211 0.30 10.98 1.37
C SER A 211 -0.21 9.54 1.34
N GLU A 212 0.57 8.60 1.86
CA GLU A 212 0.13 7.22 2.07
C GLU A 212 -0.96 7.12 3.13
N SER A 213 -1.03 8.05 4.10
CA SER A 213 -2.15 8.13 5.06
C SER A 213 -3.48 8.36 4.33
N LEU A 214 -3.50 9.25 3.33
CA LEU A 214 -4.70 9.47 2.51
C LEU A 214 -4.97 8.31 1.55
N GLN A 215 -3.94 7.60 1.10
CA GLN A 215 -4.12 6.35 0.36
C GLN A 215 -4.76 5.26 1.23
N LEU A 216 -4.38 5.16 2.52
CA LEU A 216 -5.06 4.28 3.47
C LEU A 216 -6.51 4.72 3.67
N GLU A 217 -6.78 6.01 3.81
CA GLU A 217 -8.15 6.53 3.94
C GLU A 217 -9.05 6.08 2.78
N ALA A 218 -8.59 6.16 1.52
CA ALA A 218 -9.32 5.61 0.38
C ALA A 218 -9.60 4.10 0.51
N PHE A 219 -8.62 3.33 1.00
CA PHE A 219 -8.78 1.90 1.25
C PHE A 219 -9.80 1.62 2.35
N ILE A 220 -9.83 2.40 3.44
CA ILE A 220 -10.82 2.26 4.51
C ILE A 220 -12.22 2.57 4.01
N ARG A 221 -12.40 3.67 3.26
CA ARG A 221 -13.69 3.98 2.64
C ARG A 221 -14.14 2.87 1.68
N PHE A 222 -13.20 2.28 0.94
CA PHE A 222 -13.51 1.17 0.04
C PHE A 222 -13.98 -0.08 0.81
N ILE A 223 -13.37 -0.38 1.96
CA ILE A 223 -13.81 -1.47 2.83
C ILE A 223 -15.25 -1.24 3.33
N GLU A 224 -15.59 -0.02 3.70
CA GLU A 224 -16.93 0.34 4.18
C GLU A 224 -17.97 0.29 3.07
N TRP A 225 -17.63 0.79 1.89
CA TRP A 225 -18.54 0.84 0.74
C TRP A 225 -18.77 -0.53 0.09
N LYS A 226 -17.73 -1.36 -0.04
CA LYS A 226 -17.80 -2.62 -0.78
C LYS A 226 -18.73 -3.62 -0.06
N PRO A 227 -19.86 -4.02 -0.68
CA PRO A 227 -20.81 -4.90 -0.01
C PRO A 227 -20.19 -6.20 0.49
N GLY A 228 -20.40 -6.50 1.77
CA GLY A 228 -19.94 -7.73 2.43
C GLY A 228 -18.48 -7.74 2.87
N LEU A 229 -17.64 -6.78 2.45
CA LEU A 229 -16.20 -6.81 2.75
C LEU A 229 -15.93 -6.52 4.23
N LEU A 230 -16.52 -5.47 4.80
CA LEU A 230 -16.38 -5.17 6.23
C LEU A 230 -16.92 -6.30 7.11
N GLU A 231 -18.06 -6.89 6.75
CA GLU A 231 -18.64 -8.00 7.51
C GLU A 231 -17.77 -9.26 7.44
N ALA A 232 -17.16 -9.54 6.29
CA ALA A 232 -16.18 -10.61 6.16
C ALA A 232 -14.93 -10.33 7.02
N LEU A 233 -14.43 -9.09 7.06
CA LEU A 233 -13.31 -8.68 7.93
C LEU A 233 -13.63 -8.86 9.41
N LYS A 234 -14.83 -8.46 9.87
CA LYS A 234 -15.27 -8.65 11.26
C LYS A 234 -15.35 -10.12 11.65
N LYS A 235 -15.82 -10.97 10.74
CA LYS A 235 -15.86 -12.43 10.90
C LYS A 235 -14.51 -13.11 10.71
N GLN A 236 -13.50 -12.37 10.22
CA GLN A 236 -12.21 -12.90 9.78
C GLN A 236 -12.38 -14.06 8.76
N ASP A 237 -13.37 -13.92 7.87
CA ASP A 237 -13.63 -14.86 6.78
C ASP A 237 -12.68 -14.55 5.61
N TRP A 238 -11.46 -15.10 5.70
CA TRP A 238 -10.38 -14.83 4.73
C TRP A 238 -10.73 -15.25 3.30
N ASP A 239 -11.54 -16.30 3.13
CA ASP A 239 -11.97 -16.74 1.79
C ASP A 239 -12.88 -15.69 1.13
N ALA A 240 -13.85 -15.18 1.89
CA ALA A 240 -14.72 -14.11 1.43
C ALA A 240 -13.95 -12.79 1.21
N ILE A 241 -13.05 -12.41 2.12
CA ILE A 241 -12.24 -11.17 2.01
C ILE A 241 -11.43 -11.17 0.72
N PHE A 242 -10.63 -12.23 0.48
CA PHE A 242 -9.78 -12.27 -0.70
C PHE A 242 -10.57 -12.42 -2.00
N THR A 243 -11.72 -13.11 -1.97
CA THR A 243 -12.61 -13.19 -3.14
C THR A 243 -13.20 -11.82 -3.49
N LEU A 244 -13.66 -11.07 -2.48
CA LEU A 244 -14.29 -9.76 -2.67
C LEU A 244 -13.29 -8.68 -3.10
N TYR A 245 -12.04 -8.78 -2.63
CA TYR A 245 -10.99 -7.79 -2.91
C TYR A 245 -10.15 -8.13 -4.16
N ASN A 246 -9.66 -9.37 -4.26
CA ASN A 246 -8.75 -9.82 -5.34
C ASN A 246 -9.46 -10.59 -6.47
N GLY A 247 -10.74 -10.92 -6.29
CA GLY A 247 -11.53 -11.69 -7.25
C GLY A 247 -11.40 -13.22 -7.07
N PRO A 248 -12.19 -14.00 -7.82
CA PRO A 248 -12.34 -15.45 -7.60
C PRO A 248 -11.07 -16.27 -7.88
N ASN A 249 -10.08 -15.70 -8.58
CA ASN A 249 -8.82 -16.37 -8.90
C ASN A 249 -7.75 -16.26 -7.79
N TYR A 250 -8.05 -15.61 -6.67
CA TYR A 250 -7.07 -15.31 -5.62
C TYR A 250 -6.36 -16.58 -5.06
N LYS A 251 -7.05 -17.73 -5.01
CA LYS A 251 -6.51 -19.00 -4.48
C LYS A 251 -5.26 -19.46 -5.22
N LYS A 252 -5.17 -19.18 -6.53
CA LYS A 252 -4.01 -19.52 -7.35
C LYS A 252 -2.78 -18.66 -7.06
N LEU A 253 -2.94 -17.56 -6.32
CA LEU A 253 -1.91 -16.54 -6.06
C LEU A 253 -1.32 -16.62 -4.65
N GLY A 254 -1.68 -17.65 -3.87
CA GLY A 254 -1.08 -17.97 -2.56
C GLY A 254 -1.35 -16.95 -1.46
N TYR A 255 -2.44 -16.18 -1.55
CA TYR A 255 -2.77 -15.10 -0.60
C TYR A 255 -2.89 -15.60 0.84
N GLN A 256 -3.48 -16.78 1.05
CA GLN A 256 -3.62 -17.35 2.39
C GLN A 256 -2.25 -17.54 3.08
N ALA A 257 -1.25 -18.05 2.35
CA ALA A 257 0.10 -18.22 2.88
C ALA A 257 0.80 -16.88 3.12
N LYS A 258 0.59 -15.89 2.24
CA LYS A 258 1.11 -14.52 2.43
C LYS A 258 0.50 -13.87 3.68
N PHE A 259 -0.80 -14.03 3.86
CA PHE A 259 -1.53 -13.50 4.99
C PHE A 259 -1.08 -14.13 6.29
N GLN A 260 -1.06 -15.47 6.39
CA GLN A 260 -0.62 -16.15 7.60
C GLN A 260 0.80 -15.73 7.99
N LYS A 261 1.70 -15.67 7.00
CA LYS A 261 3.08 -15.22 7.24
C LYS A 261 3.16 -13.80 7.80
N GLU A 262 2.37 -12.87 7.27
CA GLU A 262 2.37 -11.49 7.76
C GLU A 262 1.63 -11.37 9.10
N PHE A 263 0.62 -12.20 9.35
CA PHE A 263 -0.03 -12.32 10.64
C PHE A 263 0.95 -12.79 11.72
N ASP A 264 1.65 -13.90 11.51
CA ASP A 264 2.65 -14.44 12.44
C ASP A 264 3.79 -13.44 12.71
N HIS A 265 4.10 -12.61 11.70
CA HIS A 265 5.12 -11.56 11.81
C HIS A 265 4.66 -10.36 12.64
N LEU A 266 3.41 -9.92 12.46
CA LEU A 266 2.87 -8.73 13.12
C LEU A 266 2.21 -9.02 14.47
N GLU A 267 1.77 -10.24 14.74
CA GLU A 267 1.14 -10.63 16.01
C GLU A 267 2.04 -10.36 17.23
N PRO A 268 3.35 -10.66 17.23
CA PRO A 268 4.22 -10.32 18.36
C PRO A 268 4.39 -8.82 18.59
N ILE A 269 4.08 -7.98 17.59
CA ILE A 269 4.24 -6.52 17.63
C ILE A 269 2.94 -5.83 18.05
N TYR A 270 1.80 -6.25 17.48
CA TYR A 270 0.50 -5.59 17.63
C TYR A 270 -0.61 -6.48 18.19
N GLY A 271 -0.33 -7.77 18.41
CA GLY A 271 -1.28 -8.69 19.01
C GLY A 271 -1.60 -8.26 20.44
N VAL A 272 -2.88 -8.32 20.80
CA VAL A 272 -3.29 -8.13 22.19
C VAL A 272 -2.74 -9.31 22.99
N LYS A 273 -1.86 -9.06 23.96
CA LYS A 273 -1.52 -10.09 24.95
C LYS A 273 -2.80 -10.47 25.67
N LYS A 274 -3.34 -11.66 25.38
CA LYS A 274 -4.34 -12.26 26.26
C LYS A 274 -3.70 -12.34 27.64
N ALA A 275 -4.31 -11.71 28.64
CA ALA A 275 -3.94 -11.98 30.02
C ALA A 275 -4.06 -13.50 30.21
N ALA A 276 -2.94 -14.13 30.59
CA ALA A 276 -2.89 -15.54 30.93
C ALA A 276 -3.68 -15.79 32.23
#